data_AF-A0A1I4MIC1-F1
#
_entry.id   AF-A0A1I4MIC1-F1
#
_cell.length_a   1.000
_cell.length_b   1.000
_cell.length_c   1.000
_cell.angle_alpha   90.00
_cell.angle_beta   90.00
_cell.angle_gamma   90.00
#
_symmetry.space_group_name_H-M   'P 1'
#
loop_
_entity.id
_entity.type
_entity.pdbx_description
1 polymer ?
#
loop_
_entity_poly.entity_id
_entity_poly.type
_entity_poly.pdbx_seq_one_letter_code
_entity_poly.pdbx_strand_id
1 'polypeptide(L)'
;MDEDNNKQQPQQAGDAQPALPPGWKLELALGPDASGQLGGVAELWDGQVMRCRLVLTRYGQDRAAAIARVNARVEYWLSEWLARPHSGDTQFSDIQ
;
A
#
# COMPACT_ATOMS: atom_id res chain seq x y z
N MET A 1 19.16 13.06 29.05
CA MET A 1 18.92 11.67 28.69
C MET A 1 17.48 11.59 28.22
N ASP A 2 17.34 11.85 26.92
CA ASP A 2 16.42 11.19 25.98
C ASP A 2 14.92 11.18 26.35
N GLU A 3 14.25 12.28 26.02
CA GLU A 3 12.80 12.37 25.96
C GLU A 3 12.33 11.79 24.61
N ASP A 4 11.79 10.57 24.70
CA ASP A 4 11.29 9.71 23.63
C ASP A 4 10.19 10.42 22.81
N ASN A 5 10.58 11.17 21.78
CA ASN A 5 9.66 11.79 20.83
C ASN A 5 9.16 10.75 19.83
N ASN A 6 8.40 9.78 20.35
CA ASN A 6 7.66 8.82 19.56
C ASN A 6 6.51 9.55 18.87
N LYS A 7 6.80 10.14 17.70
CA LYS A 7 5.79 10.59 16.74
C LYS A 7 5.00 9.38 16.24
N GLN A 8 4.09 8.89 17.07
CA GLN A 8 3.00 8.03 16.66
C GLN A 8 2.10 8.87 15.74
N GLN A 9 2.41 8.82 14.44
CA GLN A 9 1.47 9.23 13.41
C GLN A 9 0.15 8.52 13.70
N PRO A 10 -0.99 9.24 13.72
CA PRO A 10 -2.27 8.66 14.03
C PRO A 10 -2.64 7.65 12.93
N GLN A 11 -2.34 6.37 13.17
CA GLN A 11 -2.97 5.28 12.45
C GLN A 11 -4.44 5.33 12.82
N GLN A 12 -5.25 5.98 11.99
CA GLN A 12 -6.70 6.02 12.15
C GLN A 12 -7.23 4.58 12.03
N ALA A 13 -7.37 3.94 13.19
CA ALA A 13 -7.98 2.64 13.39
C ALA A 13 -9.49 2.77 13.11
N GLY A 14 -9.86 2.77 11.84
CA GLY A 14 -11.25 2.68 11.38
C GLY A 14 -11.43 1.90 10.09
N ASP A 15 -10.34 1.39 9.53
CA ASP A 15 -10.26 0.84 8.19
C ASP A 15 -9.61 -0.52 8.25
N ALA A 16 -10.39 -1.58 8.08
CA ALA A 16 -9.86 -2.93 8.03
C ALA A 16 -8.71 -2.99 7.01
N GLN A 17 -7.48 -3.21 7.46
CA GLN A 17 -6.35 -3.41 6.55
C GLN A 17 -6.47 -4.82 5.94
N PRO A 18 -6.06 -5.00 4.66
CA PRO A 18 -6.10 -6.32 4.04
C PRO A 18 -5.13 -7.26 4.76
N ALA A 19 -5.39 -8.57 4.71
CA ALA A 19 -4.47 -9.55 5.26
C ALA A 19 -3.17 -9.57 4.45
N LEU A 20 -2.09 -9.06 5.03
CA LEU A 20 -0.77 -8.99 4.38
C LEU A 20 0.10 -10.19 4.79
N PRO A 21 0.95 -10.71 3.88
CA PRO A 21 1.94 -11.72 4.23
C PRO A 21 2.96 -11.21 5.28
N PRO A 22 3.67 -12.11 5.98
CA PRO A 22 4.71 -11.70 6.92
C PRO A 22 5.77 -10.82 6.24
N GLY A 23 6.15 -9.71 6.90
CA GLY A 23 7.13 -8.75 6.38
C GLY A 23 6.56 -7.71 5.40
N TRP A 24 5.28 -7.84 5.01
CA TRP A 24 4.63 -6.86 4.15
C TRP A 24 3.94 -5.76 4.94
N LYS A 25 3.95 -4.56 4.39
CA LYS A 25 3.31 -3.37 4.95
C LYS A 25 2.53 -2.64 3.87
N LEU A 26 1.32 -2.20 4.22
CA LEU A 26 0.52 -1.28 3.42
C LEU A 26 0.50 0.08 4.10
N GLU A 27 0.99 1.10 3.39
CA GLU A 27 0.84 2.50 3.79
C GLU A 27 -0.24 3.14 2.92
N LEU A 28 -1.27 3.69 3.57
CA LEU A 28 -2.40 4.31 2.89
C LEU A 28 -2.48 5.78 3.27
N ALA A 29 -2.28 6.64 2.29
CA ALA A 29 -2.51 8.08 2.40
C ALA A 29 -3.74 8.44 1.57
N LEU A 30 -4.87 8.65 2.24
CA LEU A 30 -6.11 9.15 1.62
C LEU A 30 -6.41 10.56 2.11
N GLY A 31 -6.76 11.43 1.17
CA GLY A 31 -7.17 12.79 1.45
C GLY A 31 -8.25 13.27 0.47
N PRO A 32 -9.15 14.15 0.90
CA PRO A 32 -10.06 14.82 -0.01
C PRO A 32 -9.29 15.80 -0.89
N ASP A 33 -9.64 15.88 -2.17
CA ASP A 33 -9.19 16.91 -3.09
C ASP A 33 -10.04 18.19 -2.96
N ALA A 34 -9.71 19.21 -3.78
CA ALA A 34 -10.43 20.49 -3.78
C ALA A 34 -11.93 20.37 -4.16
N SER A 35 -12.34 19.25 -4.77
CA SER A 35 -13.73 18.95 -5.10
C SER A 35 -14.42 18.08 -4.03
N GLY A 36 -13.72 17.77 -2.94
CA GLY A 36 -14.20 16.90 -1.87
C GLY A 36 -14.22 15.42 -2.26
N GLN A 37 -13.59 15.03 -3.38
CA GLN A 37 -13.42 13.62 -3.74
C GLN A 37 -12.20 13.05 -3.05
N LEU A 38 -12.32 11.83 -2.54
CA LEU A 38 -11.21 11.12 -1.94
C LEU A 38 -10.27 10.60 -3.04
N GLY A 39 -9.02 11.00 -2.89
CA GLY A 39 -7.89 10.51 -3.67
C GLY A 39 -6.70 10.28 -2.76
N GLY A 40 -5.62 9.76 -3.32
CA GLY A 40 -4.43 9.47 -2.55
C GLY A 40 -3.57 8.38 -3.15
N VAL A 41 -2.80 7.73 -2.28
CA VAL A 41 -1.85 6.70 -2.67
C VAL A 41 -1.87 5.58 -1.64
N ALA A 42 -1.84 4.34 -2.14
CA ALA A 42 -1.56 3.17 -1.34
C ALA A 42 -0.23 2.54 -1.77
N GLU A 43 0.68 2.33 -0.84
CA GLU A 43 2.02 1.80 -1.10
C GLU A 43 2.19 0.46 -0.40
N LEU A 44 2.53 -0.57 -1.18
CA LEU A 44 2.89 -1.89 -0.66
C LEU A 44 4.41 -2.01 -0.58
N TRP A 45 4.87 -2.40 0.60
CA TRP A 45 6.25 -2.61 0.93
C TRP A 45 6.46 -4.06 1.36
N ASP A 46 7.57 -4.65 0.91
CA ASP A 46 8.08 -5.96 1.32
C ASP A 46 9.40 -5.69 2.07
N GLY A 47 9.33 -5.66 3.39
CA GLY A 47 10.40 -5.13 4.24
C GLY A 47 10.68 -3.66 3.92
N GLN A 48 11.83 -3.38 3.31
CA GLN A 48 12.25 -2.03 2.90
C GLN A 48 12.08 -1.75 1.40
N VAL A 49 11.61 -2.73 0.62
CA VAL A 49 11.46 -2.59 -0.84
C VAL A 49 10.02 -2.24 -1.16
N MET A 50 9.79 -1.06 -1.74
CA MET A 50 8.47 -0.71 -2.30
C MET A 50 8.21 -1.59 -3.53
N ARG A 51 7.20 -2.45 -3.45
CA ARG A 51 6.84 -3.37 -4.54
C ARG A 51 5.74 -2.82 -5.44
N CYS A 52 4.82 -2.05 -4.87
CA CYS A 52 3.70 -1.49 -5.62
C CYS A 52 3.27 -0.14 -5.05
N ARG A 53 2.92 0.79 -5.93
CA ARG A 53 2.30 2.07 -5.60
C ARG A 53 1.02 2.22 -6.40
N LEU A 54 -0.10 2.22 -5.70
CA LEU A 54 -1.44 2.40 -6.26
C LEU A 54 -1.84 3.87 -6.11
N VAL A 55 -2.05 4.55 -7.22
CA VAL A 55 -2.59 5.91 -7.22
C VAL A 55 -4.12 5.84 -7.24
N LEU A 56 -4.75 6.45 -6.25
CA LEU A 56 -6.19 6.46 -6.04
C LEU A 56 -6.73 7.81 -6.51
N THR A 57 -7.50 7.80 -7.59
CA THR A 57 -8.14 9.01 -8.12
C THR A 57 -9.65 8.80 -8.18
N ARG A 58 -10.41 9.80 -7.73
CA ARG A 58 -11.88 9.84 -7.86
C ARG A 58 -12.61 8.65 -7.20
N TYR A 59 -12.22 8.25 -5.99
CA TYR A 59 -12.86 7.13 -5.29
C TYR A 59 -14.24 7.50 -4.68
N GLY A 60 -14.70 8.73 -4.92
CA GLY A 60 -15.95 9.28 -4.40
C GLY A 60 -15.75 9.98 -3.06
N GLN A 61 -16.83 10.33 -2.37
CA GLN A 61 -16.78 11.01 -1.07
C GLN A 61 -16.86 10.04 0.12
N ASP A 62 -17.15 8.76 -0.15
CA ASP A 62 -17.26 7.74 0.87
C ASP A 62 -15.89 7.08 1.13
N ARG A 63 -15.37 7.34 2.33
CA ARG A 63 -14.07 6.85 2.78
C ARG A 63 -14.06 5.33 2.98
N ALA A 64 -15.12 4.75 3.51
CA ALA A 64 -15.20 3.31 3.74
C ALA A 64 -15.25 2.55 2.40
N ALA A 65 -16.05 3.05 1.44
CA ALA A 65 -16.10 2.50 0.10
C ALA A 65 -14.76 2.66 -0.63
N ALA A 66 -14.07 3.79 -0.40
CA ALA A 66 -12.77 4.01 -1.01
C ALA A 66 -11.75 2.97 -0.53
N ILE A 67 -11.76 2.68 0.76
CA ILE A 67 -10.82 1.79 1.42
C ILE A 67 -11.09 0.33 1.09
N ALA A 68 -12.36 -0.08 1.05
CA ALA A 68 -12.73 -1.42 0.60
C ALA A 68 -12.20 -1.73 -0.82
N ARG A 69 -12.25 -0.74 -1.72
CA ARG A 69 -11.69 -0.86 -3.08
C ARG A 69 -10.17 -0.93 -3.08
N VAL A 70 -9.50 -0.14 -2.24
CA VAL A 70 -8.04 -0.23 -2.06
C VAL A 70 -7.66 -1.64 -1.61
N ASN A 71 -8.33 -2.16 -0.59
CA ASN A 71 -8.05 -3.48 -0.04
C ASN A 71 -8.24 -4.57 -1.08
N ALA A 72 -9.37 -4.57 -1.79
CA ALA A 72 -9.61 -5.53 -2.87
C ALA A 72 -8.53 -5.46 -3.96
N ARG A 73 -8.05 -4.25 -4.28
CA ARG A 73 -6.99 -4.06 -5.27
C ARG A 73 -5.63 -4.55 -4.76
N VAL A 74 -5.32 -4.30 -3.49
CA VAL A 74 -4.11 -4.77 -2.80
C VAL A 74 -4.09 -6.30 -2.76
N GLU A 75 -5.19 -6.92 -2.34
CA GLU A 75 -5.33 -8.39 -2.29
C GLU A 75 -5.20 -9.04 -3.67
N TYR A 76 -5.85 -8.45 -4.68
CA TYR A 76 -5.69 -8.90 -6.06
C TYR A 76 -4.23 -8.79 -6.52
N TRP A 77 -3.56 -7.67 -6.25
CA TRP A 77 -2.16 -7.49 -6.64
C TRP A 77 -1.25 -8.47 -5.89
N LEU A 78 -1.48 -8.71 -4.60
CA LEU A 78 -0.70 -9.64 -3.79
C LEU A 78 -0.87 -11.09 -4.25
N SER A 79 -2.10 -11.52 -4.53
CA SER A 79 -2.35 -12.86 -5.05
C SER A 79 -1.66 -13.08 -6.40
N GLU A 80 -1.77 -12.10 -7.31
CA GLU A 80 -1.08 -12.10 -8.60
C GLU A 80 0.45 -12.08 -8.45
N TRP A 81 0.98 -11.33 -7.49
CA TRP A 81 2.40 -11.28 -7.20
C TRP A 81 2.87 -12.63 -6.69
N LEU A 82 2.28 -13.14 -5.60
CA LEU A 82 2.63 -14.42 -4.96
C LEU A 82 2.52 -15.62 -5.91
N ALA A 83 1.58 -15.59 -6.85
CA ALA A 83 1.42 -16.64 -7.86
C ALA A 83 2.53 -16.64 -8.93
N ARG A 84 3.28 -15.54 -9.09
CA ARG A 84 4.39 -15.48 -10.04
C ARG A 84 5.59 -16.27 -9.51
N PRO A 85 6.33 -16.99 -10.37
CA PRO A 85 7.64 -17.47 -10.03
C PRO A 85 8.59 -16.27 -9.84
N HIS A 86 8.96 -15.98 -8.60
CA HIS A 86 9.90 -14.92 -8.22
C HIS A 86 11.36 -15.35 -8.42
N SER A 87 11.61 -16.37 -9.22
CA SER A 87 12.95 -16.76 -9.62
C SER A 87 13.59 -15.54 -10.29
N GLY A 88 14.47 -14.87 -9.55
CA GLY A 88 15.41 -13.87 -10.05
C GLY A 88 16.45 -14.52 -10.96
N ASP A 89 15.98 -15.23 -11.98
CA ASP A 89 16.76 -15.82 -13.07
C ASP A 89 16.49 -15.02 -14.35
N THR A 90 16.34 -13.70 -14.22
CA THR A 90 16.78 -12.83 -15.31
C THR A 90 18.30 -12.92 -15.32
N GLN A 91 18.83 -13.88 -16.09
CA GLN A 91 20.23 -13.99 -16.49
C GLN A 91 20.65 -12.79 -17.37
N PHE A 92 20.46 -11.57 -16.85
CA PHE A 92 21.12 -10.37 -17.34
C PHE A 92 22.23 -10.01 -16.35
N SER A 93 23.11 -10.98 -16.08
CA SER A 93 24.43 -10.78 -15.50
C SER A 93 25.43 -11.27 -16.53
N ASP A 94 25.60 -10.50 -17.61
CA ASP A 94 26.86 -10.26 -18.33
C ASP A 94 26.55 -9.54 -19.65
N ILE A 95 26.74 -8.23 -19.68
CA ILE A 95 27.13 -7.54 -20.90
C ILE A 95 28.52 -6.96 -20.63
N GLN A 96 29.53 -7.71 -21.07
CA GLN A 96 30.92 -7.29 -21.23
C GLN A 96 31.07 -6.11 -22.19
#